data_AF-A0A929PC87-F1
#
_entry.id   AF-A0A929PC87-F1
#
_cell.length_a   1.000
_cell.length_b   1.000
_cell.length_c   1.000
_cell.angle_alpha   90.00
_cell.angle_beta   90.00
_cell.angle_gamma   90.00
#
_symmetry.space_group_name_H-M   'P 1'
#
loop_
_entity.id
_entity.type
_entity.pdbx_description
1 polymer ?
#
loop_
_entity_poly.entity_id
_entity_poly.type
_entity_poly.pdbx_seq_one_letter_code
_entity_poly.pdbx_strand_id
1 'polypeptide(L)'
;MLTRYVKIIGLIAALSVSSGCGTLPQRETMLDRHWGTSLEATKQSQILNPEAGKNLDPVVELDGQAAEASMEKYRGITKVKETPKIDPARFLLDFGF
;
A
#
# COMPACT_ATOMS: atom_id res chain seq x y z
N MET A 1 -21.83 -31.43 -49.41
CA MET A 1 -20.80 -30.46 -48.96
C MET A 1 -21.15 -29.84 -47.61
N LEU A 2 -22.35 -29.29 -47.43
CA LEU A 2 -22.82 -28.65 -46.18
C LEU A 2 -22.64 -29.52 -44.91
N THR A 3 -23.00 -30.80 -44.97
CA THR A 3 -22.89 -31.73 -43.82
C THR A 3 -21.44 -31.99 -43.37
N ARG A 4 -20.45 -31.82 -44.28
CA ARG A 4 -19.03 -31.93 -43.93
C ARG A 4 -18.58 -30.68 -43.17
N TYR A 5 -19.03 -29.49 -43.59
CA TYR A 5 -18.72 -28.24 -42.91
C TYR A 5 -19.35 -28.17 -41.50
N VAL A 6 -20.59 -28.63 -41.33
CA VAL A 6 -21.24 -28.66 -40.00
C VAL A 6 -20.47 -29.54 -39.02
N LYS A 7 -19.97 -30.69 -39.47
CA LYS A 7 -19.13 -31.58 -38.65
C LYS A 7 -17.80 -30.93 -38.28
N ILE A 8 -17.14 -30.26 -39.24
CA ILE A 8 -15.86 -29.57 -39.01
C ILE A 8 -16.04 -28.42 -38.02
N ILE A 9 -17.09 -27.60 -38.18
CA ILE A 9 -17.39 -26.48 -37.28
C ILE A 9 -17.68 -26.97 -35.86
N GLY A 10 -18.49 -28.04 -35.72
CA GLY A 10 -18.78 -28.63 -34.41
C GLY A 10 -17.52 -29.16 -33.70
N LEU A 11 -16.59 -29.73 -34.46
CA LEU A 11 -15.33 -30.26 -33.92
C LEU A 11 -14.38 -29.12 -33.46
N ILE A 12 -14.30 -28.02 -34.23
CA ILE A 12 -13.54 -26.82 -33.85
C ILE A 12 -14.13 -26.14 -32.62
N ALA A 13 -15.47 -26.05 -32.53
CA ALA A 13 -16.16 -25.48 -31.38
C ALA A 13 -15.91 -26.30 -30.11
N ALA A 14 -15.95 -27.64 -30.21
CA ALA A 14 -15.66 -28.53 -29.08
C ALA A 14 -14.22 -28.41 -28.58
N LEU A 15 -13.23 -28.31 -29.49
CA LEU A 15 -11.81 -28.16 -29.12
C LEU A 15 -11.49 -26.79 -28.50
N SER A 16 -12.22 -25.73 -28.89
CA SER A 16 -12.00 -24.38 -28.36
C SER A 16 -12.35 -24.26 -26.86
N VAL A 17 -13.27 -25.09 -26.35
CA VAL A 17 -13.70 -25.06 -24.94
C VAL A 17 -12.62 -25.62 -24.00
N SER A 18 -11.77 -26.54 -24.48
CA SER A 18 -10.69 -27.12 -23.66
C SER A 18 -9.48 -26.22 -23.44
N SER A 19 -9.31 -25.14 -24.21
CA SER A 19 -8.15 -24.25 -24.12
C SER A 19 -8.19 -23.27 -22.95
N GLY A 20 -9.30 -23.20 -22.20
CA GLY A 20 -9.48 -22.31 -21.05
C GLY A 20 -9.13 -22.92 -19.69
N CYS A 21 -8.98 -24.25 -19.60
CA CYS A 21 -8.62 -24.94 -18.37
C CYS A 21 -7.13 -25.29 -18.36
N GLY A 22 -6.29 -24.30 -18.67
CA GLY A 22 -4.87 -24.36 -18.39
C GLY A 22 -4.63 -23.54 -17.14
N THR A 23 -4.30 -24.19 -16.03
CA THR A 23 -3.36 -23.58 -15.08
C THR A 23 -2.13 -23.23 -15.91
N LEU A 24 -2.07 -21.99 -16.42
CA LEU A 24 -0.85 -21.47 -17.03
C LEU A 24 0.28 -21.83 -16.06
N PRO A 25 1.44 -22.35 -16.52
CA PRO A 25 2.58 -22.45 -15.63
C PRO A 25 2.73 -21.07 -15.03
N GLN A 26 2.47 -20.96 -13.72
CA GLN A 26 2.41 -19.69 -13.02
C GLN A 26 3.75 -19.03 -13.29
N ARG A 27 3.75 -18.06 -14.23
CA ARG A 27 4.99 -17.41 -14.63
C ARG A 27 5.47 -16.72 -13.38
N GLU A 28 6.62 -17.15 -12.92
CA GLU A 28 7.27 -16.57 -11.75
C GLU A 28 7.27 -15.05 -11.92
N THR A 29 6.50 -14.39 -11.08
CA THR A 29 6.29 -12.94 -11.16
C THR A 29 7.47 -12.24 -10.51
N MET A 30 7.65 -10.95 -10.81
CA MET A 30 8.65 -10.14 -10.09
C MET A 30 8.35 -10.09 -8.59
N LEU A 31 7.08 -10.22 -8.19
CA LEU A 31 6.69 -10.34 -6.80
C LEU A 31 7.22 -11.64 -6.19
N ASP A 32 7.02 -12.78 -6.86
CA ASP A 32 7.52 -14.08 -6.39
C ASP A 32 9.05 -14.08 -6.21
N ARG A 33 9.78 -13.36 -7.07
CA ARG A 33 11.25 -13.24 -7.01
C ARG A 33 11.77 -12.34 -5.90
N HIS A 34 11.04 -11.27 -5.57
CA HIS A 34 11.58 -10.16 -4.78
C HIS A 34 10.84 -9.89 -3.47
N TRP A 35 9.75 -10.60 -3.16
CA TRP A 35 8.93 -10.33 -1.98
C TRP A 35 9.76 -10.26 -0.69
N GLY A 36 10.72 -11.18 -0.49
CA GLY A 36 11.55 -11.23 0.70
C GLY A 36 12.48 -10.02 0.82
N THR A 37 13.11 -9.62 -0.28
CA THR A 37 13.97 -8.43 -0.34
C THR A 37 13.15 -7.15 -0.12
N SER A 38 11.97 -7.05 -0.71
CA SER A 38 11.06 -5.91 -0.51
C SER A 38 10.57 -5.80 0.93
N LEU A 39 10.27 -6.94 1.57
CA LEU A 39 9.89 -7.00 2.98
C LEU A 39 11.04 -6.52 3.88
N GLU A 40 12.25 -7.03 3.66
CA GLU A 40 13.41 -6.64 4.46
C GLU A 40 13.74 -5.16 4.28
N ALA A 41 13.71 -4.65 3.04
CA ALA A 41 13.92 -3.23 2.76
C ALA A 41 12.88 -2.34 3.48
N THR A 42 11.61 -2.75 3.48
CA THR A 42 10.53 -2.04 4.18
C THR A 42 10.76 -2.04 5.69
N LYS A 43 11.12 -3.20 6.26
CA LYS A 43 11.41 -3.33 7.68
C LYS A 43 12.58 -2.46 8.10
N GLN A 44 13.68 -2.47 7.36
CA GLN A 44 14.85 -1.62 7.65
C GLN A 44 14.50 -0.13 7.55
N SER A 45 13.62 0.25 6.63
CA SER A 45 13.14 1.64 6.51
C SER A 45 12.25 2.09 7.68
N GLN A 46 11.65 1.14 8.41
CA GLN A 46 10.82 1.41 9.59
C GLN A 46 11.59 1.34 10.91
N ILE A 47 12.82 0.82 10.91
CA ILE A 47 13.67 0.74 12.10
C ILE A 47 14.39 2.08 12.27
N LEU A 48 13.94 2.88 13.23
CA LEU A 48 14.56 4.17 13.55
C LEU A 48 15.98 4.03 14.11
N ASN A 49 16.20 3.01 14.95
CA ASN A 49 17.50 2.70 15.54
C ASN A 49 17.69 1.18 15.63
N PRO A 50 18.50 0.55 14.76
CA PRO A 50 18.70 -0.90 14.75
C PRO A 50 19.47 -1.41 15.98
N GLU A 51 20.20 -0.52 16.65
CA GLU A 51 21.03 -0.84 17.81
C GLU A 51 20.24 -0.75 19.13
N ALA A 52 18.99 -0.28 19.10
CA ALA A 52 18.18 -0.03 20.29
C ALA A 52 17.99 -1.28 21.17
N GLY A 53 17.96 -2.48 20.58
CA GLY A 53 17.83 -3.75 21.32
C GLY A 53 19.13 -4.28 21.93
N LYS A 54 20.28 -3.64 21.68
CA LYS A 54 21.57 -4.04 22.29
C LYS A 54 21.72 -3.52 23.71
N ASN A 55 21.06 -2.41 24.03
CA ASN A 55 20.97 -1.92 25.39
C ASN A 55 19.86 -2.67 26.13
N LEU A 56 20.25 -3.47 27.13
CA LEU A 56 19.32 -4.21 27.99
C LEU A 56 19.04 -3.49 29.32
N ASP A 57 19.70 -2.35 29.55
CA ASP A 57 19.44 -1.55 30.72
C ASP A 57 17.98 -1.06 30.68
N PRO A 58 17.31 -1.01 31.85
CA PRO A 58 15.98 -0.44 31.90
C PRO A 58 16.04 1.01 31.39
N VAL A 59 15.04 1.41 30.58
CA VAL A 59 14.88 2.80 30.16
C VAL A 59 14.72 3.64 31.44
N VAL A 60 15.78 4.39 31.78
CA VAL A 60 15.89 5.02 33.10
C VAL A 60 14.84 6.11 33.27
N GLU A 61 14.43 6.78 32.20
CA GLU A 61 13.28 7.71 32.14
C GLU A 61 13.09 8.21 30.69
N LEU A 62 11.88 8.64 30.35
CA LEU A 62 11.67 9.57 29.24
C LEU A 62 11.88 10.99 29.79
N ASP A 63 12.53 11.89 29.05
CA ASP A 63 12.58 13.30 29.42
C ASP A 63 11.14 13.79 29.67
N GLY A 64 10.84 14.13 30.92
CA GLY A 64 9.49 14.46 31.37
C GLY A 64 8.89 15.60 30.54
N GLN A 65 9.69 16.57 30.11
CA GLN A 65 9.22 17.68 29.28
C GLN A 65 8.90 17.22 27.86
N ALA A 66 9.74 16.37 27.28
CA ALA A 66 9.51 15.82 25.93
C ALA A 66 8.29 14.89 25.91
N ALA A 67 8.13 14.06 26.95
CA ALA A 67 6.99 13.17 27.13
C ALA A 67 5.69 13.97 27.33
N GLU A 68 5.71 15.00 28.18
CA GLU A 68 4.58 15.89 28.43
C GLU A 68 4.16 16.64 27.15
N ALA A 69 5.10 17.28 26.45
CA ALA A 69 4.83 17.98 25.19
C ALA A 69 4.27 17.04 24.11
N SER A 70 4.78 15.81 24.03
CA SER A 70 4.27 14.79 23.11
C SER A 70 2.84 14.38 23.44
N MET A 71 2.53 14.20 24.73
CA MET A 71 1.19 13.86 25.22
C MET A 71 0.20 15.02 25.06
N GLU A 72 0.63 16.25 25.30
CA GLU A 72 -0.17 17.45 25.08
C GLU A 72 -0.55 17.59 23.61
N LYS A 73 0.43 17.43 22.70
CA LYS A 73 0.19 17.44 21.26
C LYS A 73 -0.77 16.33 20.84
N TYR A 74 -0.57 15.09 21.33
CA TYR A 74 -1.45 13.96 21.05
C TYR A 74 -2.90 14.24 21.48
N ARG A 75 -3.10 14.77 22.69
CA ARG A 75 -4.41 15.17 23.20
C ARG A 75 -5.01 16.33 22.40
N GLY A 76 -4.19 17.29 21.98
CA GLY A 76 -4.59 18.45 21.19
C GLY A 76 -5.12 18.13 19.79
N ILE A 77 -4.78 16.97 19.21
CA ILE A 77 -5.30 16.53 17.89
C ILE A 77 -6.84 16.37 17.92
N THR A 78 -7.42 16.07 19.08
CA THR A 78 -8.88 15.97 19.26
C THR A 78 -9.58 17.33 19.39
N LYS A 79 -8.83 18.40 19.69
CA LYS A 79 -9.34 19.77 19.60
C LYS A 79 -9.38 20.09 18.12
N VAL A 80 -10.57 20.07 17.52
CA VAL A 80 -10.80 20.53 16.15
C VAL A 80 -10.11 21.88 16.00
N LYS A 81 -9.00 21.89 15.26
CA LYS A 81 -8.33 23.13 14.90
C LYS A 81 -9.35 23.84 14.02
N GLU A 82 -9.95 24.93 14.51
CA GLU A 82 -10.82 25.75 13.68
C GLU A 82 -10.02 26.12 12.44
N THR A 83 -10.38 25.51 11.30
CA THR A 83 -9.80 25.88 10.02
C THR A 83 -10.14 27.34 9.82
N PRO A 84 -9.17 28.20 9.47
CA PRO A 84 -9.48 29.59 9.15
C PRO A 84 -10.60 29.59 8.11
N LYS A 85 -11.70 30.27 8.42
CA LYS A 85 -12.85 30.37 7.50
C LYS A 85 -12.33 31.04 6.24
N ILE A 86 -12.09 30.24 5.19
CA ILE A 86 -11.59 30.72 3.91
C ILE A 86 -12.70 31.62 3.35
N ASP A 87 -12.44 32.92 3.31
CA ASP A 87 -13.28 33.84 2.56
C ASP A 87 -13.05 33.54 1.07
N PRO A 88 -14.05 33.01 0.35
CA PRO A 88 -13.87 32.63 -1.06
C PRO A 88 -13.45 33.82 -1.92
N ALA A 89 -13.82 35.06 -1.55
CA ALA A 89 -13.40 36.25 -2.28
C ALA A 89 -11.90 36.54 -2.09
N ARG A 90 -11.36 36.30 -0.89
CA ARG A 90 -9.93 36.48 -0.58
C ARG A 90 -9.07 35.45 -1.31
N PHE A 91 -9.55 34.20 -1.38
CA PHE A 91 -8.86 33.12 -2.09
C PHE A 91 -8.76 33.39 -3.60
N LEU A 92 -9.82 33.91 -4.23
CA LEU A 92 -9.80 34.22 -5.67
C LEU A 92 -8.83 35.37 -6.00
N LEU A 93 -8.76 36.39 -5.13
CA LEU A 93 -7.81 37.51 -5.29
C LEU A 93 -6.34 37.07 -5.15
N ASP A 94 -6.05 36.16 -4.21
CA ASP A 94 -4.68 35.64 -4.01
C ASP A 94 -4.21 34.74 -5.17
N PHE A 95 -5.16 34.12 -5.91
CA PHE A 95 -4.87 33.26 -7.08
C PHE A 95 -5.17 33.92 -8.45
N GLY A 96 -5.57 35.19 -8.46
CA GLY A 96 -5.71 35.99 -9.68
C GLY A 96 -6.80 35.53 -10.65
N PHE A 97 -7.93 35.04 -10.15
CA PHE A 97 -9.14 34.74 -10.95
C PHE A 97 -10.17 35.86 -10.86
#